data_AF-A0A2N3G9F9-F1
#
_entry.id   AF-A0A2N3G9F9-F1
#
_cell.length_a   1.000
_cell.length_b   1.000
_cell.length_c   1.000
_cell.angle_alpha   90.00
_cell.angle_beta   90.00
_cell.angle_gamma   90.00
#
_symmetry.space_group_name_H-M   'P 1'
#
loop_
_entity.id
_entity.type
_entity.pdbx_description
1 polymer ?
#
loop_
_entity_poly.entity_id
_entity_poly.type
_entity_poly.pdbx_seq_one_letter_code
_entity_poly.pdbx_strand_id
1 'polypeptide(L)' 'MATRDKPNGHIDRDAKQRQLDQFKPVGDAEFLTTDQGVRVSHTDDSLKAGERGPTLLEDFHFREKLT' A
#
# COMPACT_ATOMS: atom_id res chain seq x y z
N MET A 1 -35.71 31.31 27.83
CA MET A 1 -34.36 31.59 27.30
C MET A 1 -33.64 30.25 27.23
N ALA A 2 -33.75 29.55 26.09
CA ALA A 2 -33.32 28.15 25.96
C ALA A 2 -31.88 28.11 25.42
N THR A 3 -30.92 27.69 26.24
CA THR A 3 -29.55 27.42 25.78
C THR A 3 -29.53 26.06 25.10
N ARG A 4 -29.39 26.08 23.77
CA ARG A 4 -29.25 24.90 22.91
C ARG A 4 -27.90 24.24 23.20
N ASP A 5 -27.95 23.09 23.87
CA ASP A 5 -26.78 22.22 24.08
C ASP A 5 -26.26 21.74 22.71
N LYS A 6 -25.02 22.07 22.39
CA LYS A 6 -24.37 21.63 21.15
C LYS A 6 -23.70 20.29 21.45
N PRO A 7 -23.98 19.20 20.71
CA PRO A 7 -23.33 17.93 20.99
C PRO A 7 -21.83 18.07 20.77
N ASN A 8 -21.08 17.97 21.86
CA ASN A 8 -19.63 18.04 21.86
C ASN A 8 -19.10 16.87 21.02
N GLY A 9 -18.38 17.18 19.94
CA GLY A 9 -17.86 16.20 18.99
C GLY A 9 -16.71 15.40 19.58
N HIS A 10 -16.99 14.53 20.55
CA HIS A 10 -16.07 13.50 20.98
C HIS A 10 -16.05 12.44 19.89
N ILE A 11 -15.09 12.58 18.96
CA ILE A 11 -14.68 11.51 18.07
C ILE A 11 -14.31 10.31 18.93
N ASP A 12 -15.19 9.31 18.97
CA ASP A 12 -14.94 8.00 19.58
C ASP A 12 -13.77 7.37 18.84
N ARG A 13 -12.57 7.55 19.41
CA ARG A 13 -11.30 7.08 18.85
C ARG A 13 -11.31 5.57 18.68
N ASP A 14 -12.01 4.83 19.53
CA ASP A 14 -12.08 3.38 19.46
C ASP A 14 -12.99 2.94 18.30
N ALA A 15 -14.11 3.63 18.09
CA ALA A 15 -14.94 3.43 16.90
C ALA A 15 -14.17 3.76 15.62
N LYS A 16 -13.40 4.85 15.60
CA LYS A 16 -12.59 5.22 14.45
C LYS A 16 -11.46 4.21 14.20
N GLN A 17 -10.83 3.71 15.26
CA GLN A 17 -9.76 2.72 15.17
C GLN A 17 -10.26 1.42 14.55
N ARG A 18 -11.42 0.90 15.00
CA ARG A 18 -12.05 -0.28 14.40
C ARG A 18 -12.36 -0.11 12.91
N GLN A 19 -12.78 1.09 12.50
CA GLN A 19 -13.02 1.39 11.09
C GLN A 19 -11.72 1.37 10.26
N LEU A 20 -10.57 1.72 10.84
CA LEU A 20 -9.28 1.73 10.16
C LEU A 20 -8.65 0.34 10.07
N ASP A 21 -8.95 -0.54 11.03
CA ASP A 21 -8.37 -1.88 11.10
C ASP A 21 -8.65 -2.71 9.84
N GLN A 22 -9.75 -2.47 9.13
CA GLN A 22 -10.08 -3.14 7.85
C GLN A 22 -9.15 -2.76 6.68
N PHE A 23 -8.46 -1.61 6.77
CA PHE A 23 -7.55 -1.11 5.72
C PHE A 23 -6.09 -1.24 6.12
N LYS A 24 -5.81 -1.85 7.28
CA LYS A 24 -4.43 -2.13 7.66
C LYS A 24 -3.88 -3.22 6.74
N PRO A 25 -2.64 -3.08 6.25
CA PRO A 25 -2.01 -4.12 5.47
C PRO A 25 -1.87 -5.39 6.32
N VAL A 26 -2.08 -6.54 5.68
CA VAL A 26 -1.79 -7.84 6.28
C VAL A 26 -0.27 -7.96 6.40
N GLY A 27 0.21 -8.47 7.54
CA GLY A 27 1.63 -8.45 7.89
C GLY A 27 2.52 -9.38 7.05
N ASP A 28 3.80 -9.43 7.44
CA ASP A 28 4.96 -9.99 6.72
C ASP A 28 4.90 -11.50 6.33
N ALA A 29 3.77 -12.18 6.53
CA ALA A 29 3.58 -13.59 6.19
C ALA A 29 3.08 -13.81 4.75
N GLU A 30 2.79 -12.75 3.99
CA GLU A 30 2.34 -12.83 2.60
C GLU A 30 3.51 -12.74 1.60
N PHE A 31 3.34 -13.37 0.43
CA PHE A 31 4.31 -13.26 -0.65
C PHE A 31 4.38 -11.81 -1.12
N LEU A 32 5.58 -11.34 -1.47
CA LEU A 32 5.71 -10.02 -2.10
C LEU A 32 5.00 -10.02 -3.46
N THR A 33 4.11 -9.08 -3.67
CA THR A 33 3.37 -8.90 -4.92
C THR A 33 3.48 -7.48 -5.45
N THR A 34 3.09 -7.30 -6.70
CA THR A 34 2.71 -6.00 -7.26
C THR A 34 1.37 -5.52 -6.69
N ASP A 35 0.95 -4.30 -6.99
CA ASP A 35 -0.35 -3.75 -6.56
C ASP A 35 -1.52 -4.50 -7.22
N GLN A 36 -1.25 -5.18 -8.33
CA GLN A 36 -2.19 -6.05 -9.03
C GLN A 36 -2.18 -7.50 -8.50
N GLY A 37 -1.40 -7.80 -7.46
CA GLY A 37 -1.34 -9.12 -6.84
C GLY A 37 -0.47 -10.14 -7.60
N VAL A 38 0.38 -9.70 -8.53
CA VAL A 38 1.32 -10.60 -9.22
C VAL A 38 2.52 -10.84 -8.32
N ARG A 39 2.88 -12.11 -8.09
CA ARG A 39 4.03 -12.45 -7.24
C ARG A 39 5.34 -11.99 -7.87
N VAL A 40 6.18 -11.37 -7.04
CA VAL A 40 7.52 -10.91 -7.41
C VAL A 40 8.54 -11.91 -6.87
N SER A 41 9.25 -12.61 -7.76
CA SER A 41 10.28 -13.58 -7.37
C SER A 41 11.65 -12.96 -7.11
N HIS A 42 11.96 -11.84 -7.77
CA HIS A 42 13.23 -11.12 -7.65
C HIS A 42 12.96 -9.61 -7.59
N THR A 43 13.51 -8.93 -6.58
CA THR A 43 13.35 -7.48 -6.35
C THR A 43 14.60 -6.67 -6.62
N ASP A 44 15.74 -7.36 -6.70
CA ASP A 44 17.07 -6.76 -6.63
C ASP A 44 17.60 -6.42 -8.02
N ASP A 45 17.03 -7.03 -9.06
CA ASP A 45 17.44 -6.87 -10.44
C ASP A 45 16.29 -6.34 -11.31
N SER A 46 16.62 -5.38 -12.19
CA SER A 46 15.75 -4.99 -13.30
C SER A 46 15.97 -5.89 -14.51
N LEU A 47 14.95 -6.02 -15.36
CA LEU A 47 15.05 -6.69 -16.65
C LEU A 47 15.91 -5.86 -17.61
N LYS A 48 17.00 -6.46 -18.11
CA LYS A 48 18.02 -5.79 -18.94
C LYS A 48 18.33 -6.58 -20.20
N ALA A 49 18.76 -5.89 -21.25
CA ALA A 49 19.28 -6.52 -22.47
C ALA A 49 20.70 -7.10 -22.24
N GLY A 50 20.79 -8.22 -21.52
CA GLY A 50 22.05 -8.83 -21.08
C GLY A 50 22.50 -8.35 -19.70
N GLU A 51 23.47 -9.05 -19.10
CA GLU A 51 23.88 -8.88 -17.69
C GLU A 51 24.29 -7.45 -17.32
N ARG A 52 24.93 -6.72 -18.26
CA ARG A 52 25.34 -5.32 -18.10
C ARG A 52 24.72 -4.40 -19.17
N GLY A 53 23.60 -4.82 -19.75
CA GLY A 53 22.87 -4.05 -20.76
C GLY A 53 21.96 -2.98 -20.15
N PRO A 54 21.36 -2.13 -21.00
CA PRO A 54 20.35 -1.17 -20.57
C PRO A 54 19.09 -1.87 -20.05
N THR A 55 18.40 -1.23 -19.09
CA THR A 55 17.09 -1.68 -18.58
C THR A 55 16.03 -1.55 -19.69
N LEU A 56 15.19 -2.58 -19.81
CA LEU A 56 14.11 -2.61 -20.80
C LEU A 56 12.86 -1.91 -20.26
N LEU A 57 12.16 -1.19 -21.13
CA LEU A 57 10.89 -0.53 -20.79
C LEU A 57 9.75 -1.51 -20.47
N GLU A 58 9.88 -2.77 -20.90
CA GLU A 58 8.91 -3.83 -20.63
C GLU A 58 8.94 -4.30 -19.17
N ASP A 59 9.95 -3.89 -18.38
CA ASP A 59 9.99 -4.15 -16.93
C ASP A 59 8.86 -3.36 -16.24
N PHE A 60 7.75 -4.03 -15.97
CA PHE A 60 6.61 -3.43 -15.29
C PHE A 60 6.81 -3.37 -13.77
N HIS A 61 7.47 -4.36 -13.18
CA HIS A 61 7.76 -4.39 -11.73
C HIS A 61 8.62 -3.18 -11.32
N PHE A 62 9.66 -2.88 -12.10
CA PHE A 62 10.54 -1.74 -11.84
C PHE A 62 9.82 -0.40 -11.98
N ARG A 63 8.95 -0.26 -13.00
CA ARG A 63 8.21 0.99 -13.22
C ARG A 63 7.15 1.21 -12.16
N GLU A 64 6.37 0.18 -11.82
CA GLU A 64 5.35 0.22 -10.79
C GLU A 64 5.95 0.57 -9.42
N LYS A 65 7.10 0.01 -9.05
CA LYS A 65 7.78 0.32 -7.79
C LYS A 65 8.27 1.78 -7.67
N LEU A 66 8.56 2.44 -8.80
CA LEU A 66 9.05 3.83 -8.82
C LEU A 66 7.94 4.88 -8.73
N THR A 67 6.70 4.52 -9.06
CA THR A 67 5.56 5.45 -9.18
C THR A 67 4.55 5.24 -8.08
#